data_AF-A0A9D4B4B6-F1
#
_entry.id   AF-A0A9D4B4B6-F1
#
_cell.length_a   1.000
_cell.length_b   1.000
_cell.length_c   1.000
_cell.angle_alpha   90.00
_cell.angle_beta   90.00
_cell.angle_gamma   90.00
#
_symmetry.space_group_name_H-M   'P 1'
#
loop_
_entity.id
_entity.type
_entity.pdbx_description
1 polymer ?
#
loop_
_entity_poly.entity_id
_entity_poly.type
_entity_poly.pdbx_seq_one_letter_code
_entity_poly.pdbx_strand_id
1 'polypeptide(L)'
;MLEAAPSFLFPAYNTPPLNTETHPDRDYFPDPPKGVRITLQNPPRIREGDAVTLNCSVGSSNPPVTKYTWYKDNSWYQETQESVLTFPATEERSGSYSCEAQNAIGSRQSPPVSVAVQCK
;
A
#
# COMPACT_ATOMS: atom_id res chain seq x y z
N MET A 1 3.06 81.14 -7.92
CA MET A 1 2.03 80.10 -8.09
C MET A 1 2.60 79.16 -9.15
N LEU A 2 3.42 78.16 -8.79
CA LEU A 2 3.02 76.85 -8.22
C LEU A 2 1.72 76.39 -8.89
N GLU A 3 1.70 75.42 -9.80
CA GLU A 3 2.18 74.04 -9.64
C GLU A 3 2.71 73.45 -10.94
N ALA A 4 3.81 72.70 -10.87
CA ALA A 4 4.24 71.79 -11.92
C ALA A 4 3.48 70.47 -11.78
N ALA A 5 2.70 70.08 -12.77
CA ALA A 5 2.06 68.76 -12.81
C ALA A 5 3.13 67.70 -13.14
N PRO A 6 3.31 66.64 -12.35
CA PRO A 6 4.33 65.64 -12.64
C PRO A 6 3.82 64.68 -13.73
N SER A 7 4.62 64.52 -14.78
CA SER A 7 4.46 63.45 -15.76
C SER A 7 4.80 62.11 -15.12
N PHE A 8 3.84 61.47 -14.45
CA PHE A 8 3.99 60.09 -14.04
C PHE A 8 3.71 59.17 -15.23
N LEU A 9 4.79 58.72 -15.86
CA LEU A 9 4.79 57.58 -16.77
C LEU A 9 4.29 56.36 -15.99
N PHE A 10 3.14 55.82 -16.38
CA PHE A 10 2.67 54.55 -15.85
C PHE A 10 3.69 53.44 -16.18
N PRO A 11 4.14 52.64 -15.21
CA PRO A 11 4.94 51.46 -15.54
C PRO A 11 4.09 50.52 -16.38
N ALA A 12 4.64 50.03 -17.49
CA ALA A 12 4.03 48.95 -18.27
C ALA A 12 3.75 47.78 -17.32
N TYR A 13 2.48 47.52 -17.11
CA TYR A 13 2.00 46.41 -16.30
C TYR A 13 2.38 45.13 -17.03
N ASN A 14 3.51 44.54 -16.66
CA ASN A 14 3.84 43.17 -17.05
C ASN A 14 2.84 42.25 -16.34
N THR A 15 1.69 42.02 -16.93
CA THR A 15 0.89 40.82 -16.60
C THR A 15 1.72 39.62 -17.00
N PRO A 16 2.19 38.78 -16.05
CA PRO A 16 2.64 37.44 -16.40
C PRO A 16 1.49 36.69 -17.10
N PRO A 17 1.78 35.77 -18.04
CA PRO A 17 0.73 35.04 -18.75
C PRO A 17 -0.23 34.37 -17.75
N LEU A 18 -1.52 34.53 -18.02
CA LEU A 18 -2.63 33.98 -17.26
C LEU A 18 -2.67 32.45 -17.42
N ASN A 19 -1.75 31.70 -16.80
CA ASN A 19 -1.83 30.25 -16.57
C ASN A 19 -0.54 29.62 -15.99
N THR A 20 -0.31 29.69 -14.68
CA THR A 20 0.32 28.56 -13.94
C THR A 20 0.04 28.71 -12.45
N GLU A 21 -1.24 28.83 -12.08
CA GLU A 21 -1.68 28.18 -10.84
C GLU A 21 -2.04 26.75 -11.23
N THR A 22 -1.08 25.83 -11.16
CA THR A 22 -1.43 24.41 -11.11
C THR A 22 -2.15 24.20 -9.78
N HIS A 23 -3.47 24.33 -9.81
CA HIS A 23 -4.38 23.87 -8.77
C HIS A 23 -4.02 22.41 -8.45
N PRO A 24 -3.43 22.09 -7.28
CA PRO A 24 -3.37 20.70 -6.89
C PRO A 24 -4.80 20.26 -6.55
N ASP A 25 -5.14 19.00 -6.83
CA ASP A 25 -6.23 18.30 -6.13
C ASP A 25 -7.69 18.46 -6.62
N ARG A 26 -7.98 18.07 -7.86
CA ARG A 26 -9.32 17.58 -8.23
C ARG A 26 -9.37 16.08 -8.61
N ASP A 27 -8.22 15.40 -8.54
CA ASP A 27 -8.07 13.98 -8.92
C ASP A 27 -7.39 13.10 -7.85
N TYR A 28 -7.06 13.64 -6.66
CA TYR A 28 -6.58 12.79 -5.56
C TYR A 28 -7.77 12.24 -4.78
N PHE A 29 -8.30 11.10 -5.24
CA PHE A 29 -9.27 10.35 -4.47
C PHE A 29 -8.54 9.27 -3.66
N PRO A 30 -8.37 9.45 -2.35
CA PRO A 30 -7.78 8.42 -1.51
C PRO A 30 -8.69 7.18 -1.49
N ASP A 31 -8.09 6.01 -1.65
CA ASP A 31 -8.80 4.73 -1.66
C ASP A 31 -8.15 3.67 -0.76
N PRO A 32 -8.95 2.82 -0.12
CA PRO A 32 -8.42 1.70 0.65
C PRO A 32 -7.76 0.67 -0.29
N PRO A 33 -6.90 -0.21 0.23
CA PRO A 33 -6.23 -1.21 -0.60
C PRO A 33 -7.24 -2.11 -1.33
N LYS A 34 -6.97 -2.41 -2.60
CA LYS A 34 -7.78 -3.27 -3.48
C LYS A 34 -6.95 -4.38 -4.08
N GLY A 35 -7.62 -5.51 -4.37
CA GLY A 35 -6.98 -6.67 -4.97
C GLY A 35 -5.85 -7.23 -4.10
N VAL A 36 -6.08 -7.39 -2.79
CA VAL A 36 -5.12 -7.99 -1.87
C VAL A 36 -5.12 -9.51 -2.05
N ARG A 37 -3.95 -10.11 -2.28
CA ARG A 37 -3.80 -11.54 -2.63
C ARG A 37 -2.52 -12.09 -2.03
N ILE A 38 -2.58 -13.33 -1.53
CA ILE A 38 -1.38 -14.06 -1.11
C ILE A 38 -0.88 -14.92 -2.26
N THR A 39 0.44 -14.90 -2.46
CA THR A 39 1.16 -15.84 -3.33
C THR A 39 2.11 -16.67 -2.49
N LEU A 40 1.97 -17.99 -2.54
CA LEU A 40 2.92 -18.93 -1.96
C LEU A 40 4.10 -19.08 -2.91
N GLN A 41 5.31 -18.75 -2.45
CA GLN A 41 6.52 -18.81 -3.29
C GLN A 41 7.17 -20.21 -3.32
N ASN A 42 6.66 -21.14 -2.51
CA ASN A 42 7.22 -22.48 -2.37
C ASN A 42 6.82 -23.44 -3.50
N PRO A 43 7.61 -24.52 -3.69
CA PRO A 43 7.21 -25.63 -4.55
C PRO A 43 5.92 -26.31 -4.07
N PRO A 44 5.27 -27.12 -4.93
CA PRO A 44 3.97 -27.75 -4.64
C PRO A 44 3.96 -28.67 -3.41
N ARG A 45 5.13 -29.07 -2.91
CA ARG A 45 5.29 -29.96 -1.76
C ARG A 45 6.25 -29.30 -0.78
N ILE A 46 5.70 -28.90 0.36
CA ILE A 46 6.47 -28.34 1.49
C ILE A 46 6.71 -29.49 2.47
N ARG A 47 7.97 -29.76 2.81
CA ARG A 47 8.34 -30.76 3.81
C ARG A 47 8.77 -30.09 5.10
N GLU A 48 8.68 -30.81 6.21
CA GLU A 48 9.16 -30.30 7.49
C GLU A 48 10.64 -29.89 7.43
N GLY A 49 10.92 -28.69 7.93
CA GLY A 49 12.24 -28.06 7.88
C GLY A 49 12.52 -27.21 6.64
N ASP A 50 11.65 -27.23 5.61
CA ASP A 50 11.75 -26.28 4.50
C ASP A 50 11.37 -24.85 4.96
N ALA A 51 11.81 -23.82 4.25
CA ALA A 51 11.40 -22.44 4.53
C ALA A 51 10.17 -22.07 3.68
N VAL A 52 9.04 -21.74 4.32
CA VAL A 52 7.82 -21.26 3.66
C VAL A 52 7.85 -19.75 3.53
N THR A 53 7.56 -19.22 2.35
CA THR A 53 7.47 -17.78 2.06
C THR A 53 6.13 -17.46 1.41
N LEU A 54 5.33 -16.64 2.11
CA LEU A 54 4.09 -16.07 1.64
C LEU A 54 4.31 -14.59 1.30
N ASN A 55 3.82 -14.15 0.15
CA ASN A 55 3.87 -12.74 -0.25
C ASN A 55 2.46 -12.17 -0.43
N CYS A 56 2.17 -11.07 0.26
CA CYS A 56 0.92 -10.34 0.18
C CYS A 56 1.03 -9.21 -0.86
N SER A 57 0.47 -9.44 -2.04
CA SER A 57 0.40 -8.46 -3.12
C SER A 57 -0.86 -7.60 -3.01
N VAL A 58 -0.73 -6.31 -3.34
CA VAL A 58 -1.83 -5.34 -3.37
C VAL A 58 -1.93 -4.77 -4.79
N GLY A 59 -3.12 -4.81 -5.39
CA GLY A 59 -3.33 -4.36 -6.76
C GLY A 59 -3.33 -2.84 -6.91
N SER A 60 -4.04 -2.13 -6.04
CA SER A 60 -4.03 -0.66 -5.97
C SER A 60 -4.25 -0.19 -4.54
N SER A 61 -3.58 0.90 -4.15
CA SER A 61 -3.75 1.54 -2.84
C SER A 61 -3.25 2.98 -2.90
N ASN A 62 -4.08 3.93 -2.47
CA ASN A 62 -3.69 5.32 -2.35
C ASN A 62 -4.23 5.94 -1.06
N PRO A 63 -3.39 6.26 -0.05
CA PRO A 63 -1.94 6.21 -0.04
C PRO A 63 -1.39 4.77 0.03
N PRO A 64 -0.05 4.59 -0.07
CA PRO A 64 0.58 3.28 0.06
C PRO A 64 0.22 2.56 1.35
N VAL A 65 0.27 1.23 1.31
CA VAL A 65 0.05 0.37 2.48
C VAL A 65 1.18 0.58 3.48
N THR A 66 0.83 0.74 4.75
CA THR A 66 1.78 1.00 5.85
C THR A 66 1.87 -0.16 6.82
N LYS A 67 0.94 -1.11 6.75
CA LYS A 67 0.83 -2.21 7.70
C LYS A 67 0.19 -3.44 7.05
N TYR A 68 0.72 -4.61 7.39
CA TYR A 68 0.20 -5.92 7.02
C TYR A 68 -0.07 -6.74 8.27
N THR A 69 -1.29 -7.28 8.38
CA THR A 69 -1.68 -8.20 9.45
C THR A 69 -1.90 -9.58 8.86
N TRP A 70 -1.18 -10.57 9.36
CA TRP A 70 -1.34 -11.96 8.96
C TRP A 70 -2.27 -12.67 9.93
N TYR A 71 -3.12 -13.53 9.36
CA TYR A 71 -4.02 -14.40 10.09
C TYR A 71 -3.74 -15.85 9.70
N LYS A 72 -3.78 -16.73 10.69
CA LYS A 72 -3.72 -18.19 10.51
C LYS A 72 -5.02 -18.76 11.05
N ASP A 73 -5.75 -19.51 10.23
CA ASP A 73 -7.03 -20.14 10.59
C ASP A 73 -8.02 -19.12 11.17
N ASN A 74 -8.12 -17.96 10.51
CA ASN A 74 -8.93 -16.80 10.92
C ASN A 74 -8.55 -16.17 12.26
N SER A 75 -7.45 -16.61 12.89
CA SER A 75 -6.93 -16.05 14.13
C SER A 75 -5.76 -15.11 13.83
N TRP A 76 -5.64 -14.04 14.60
CA TRP A 76 -4.51 -13.12 14.49
C TRP A 76 -3.21 -13.91 14.67
N TYR A 77 -2.24 -13.69 13.76
CA TYR A 77 -0.97 -14.41 13.77
C TYR A 77 0.21 -13.48 14.03
N GLN A 78 0.34 -12.43 13.22
CA GLN A 78 1.36 -11.40 13.42
C GLN A 78 1.02 -10.13 12.66
N GLU A 79 1.70 -9.05 13.01
CA GLU A 79 1.61 -7.76 12.35
C GLU A 79 3.02 -7.28 11.97
N THR A 80 3.18 -6.78 10.76
CA THR A 80 4.46 -6.33 10.21
C THR A 80 4.26 -5.18 9.23
N GLN A 81 5.32 -4.42 8.95
CA GLN A 81 5.34 -3.46 7.84
C GLN A 81 5.70 -4.11 6.51
N GLU A 82 6.20 -5.35 6.55
CA GLU A 82 6.61 -6.10 5.37
C GLU A 82 5.44 -6.87 4.76
N SER A 83 5.37 -6.91 3.44
CA SER A 83 4.37 -7.69 2.71
C SER A 83 4.69 -9.19 2.68
N VAL A 84 5.83 -9.61 3.23
CA VAL A 84 6.34 -10.97 3.14
C VAL A 84 6.34 -11.62 4.52
N LEU A 85 5.88 -12.87 4.58
CA LEU A 85 5.92 -13.71 5.76
C LEU A 85 6.74 -14.96 5.46
N THR A 86 7.84 -15.15 6.19
CA THR A 86 8.70 -16.33 6.09
C THR A 86 8.76 -17.11 7.39
N PHE A 87 8.67 -18.44 7.32
CA PHE A 87 8.75 -19.32 8.48
C PHE A 87 9.24 -20.74 8.16
N PRO A 88 9.82 -21.47 9.14
CA PRO A 88 10.12 -22.88 8.96
C PRO A 88 8.82 -23.70 8.88
N ALA A 89 8.78 -24.62 7.93
CA ALA A 89 7.70 -25.59 7.75
C ALA A 89 7.71 -26.57 8.93
N THR A 90 6.64 -26.54 9.71
CA THR A 90 6.34 -27.53 10.75
C THR A 90 4.87 -27.93 10.64
N GLU A 91 4.50 -29.11 11.12
CA GLU A 91 3.09 -29.55 11.12
C GLU A 91 2.16 -28.49 11.76
N GLU A 92 2.58 -27.89 12.88
CA GLU A 92 1.85 -26.84 13.60
C GLU A 92 1.65 -25.54 12.80
N ARG A 93 2.51 -25.28 11.80
CA ARG A 93 2.39 -24.12 10.90
C ARG A 93 1.47 -24.43 9.71
N SER A 94 0.97 -25.66 9.56
CA SER A 94 -0.06 -25.94 8.56
C SER A 94 -1.36 -25.23 8.91
N GLY A 95 -2.08 -24.76 7.89
CA GLY A 95 -3.33 -24.04 8.08
C GLY A 95 -3.68 -23.11 6.92
N SER A 96 -4.72 -22.32 7.13
CA SER A 96 -5.25 -21.35 6.18
C SER A 96 -4.72 -19.96 6.50
N TYR A 97 -3.91 -19.39 5.60
CA TYR A 97 -3.30 -18.08 5.79
C TYR A 97 -4.06 -16.99 5.03
N SER A 98 -4.34 -15.87 5.69
CA SER A 98 -4.85 -14.65 5.06
C SER A 98 -4.05 -13.43 5.50
N CYS A 99 -4.03 -12.40 4.65
CA CYS A 99 -3.29 -11.17 4.88
C CYS A 99 -4.26 -10.01 4.79
N GLU A 100 -4.20 -9.09 5.74
CA GLU A 100 -4.89 -7.82 5.69
C GLU A 100 -3.87 -6.72 5.44
N ALA A 101 -4.05 -5.97 4.35
CA ALA A 101 -3.26 -4.79 4.03
C ALA A 101 -4.02 -3.54 4.51
N GLN A 102 -3.33 -2.63 5.19
CA GLN A 102 -3.89 -1.41 5.76
C GLN A 102 -3.13 -0.17 5.31
N ASN A 103 -3.88 0.85 4.88
CA ASN A 103 -3.38 2.20 4.66
C ASN A 103 -4.15 3.21 5.54
N ALA A 104 -3.89 4.50 5.39
CA ALA A 104 -4.55 5.55 6.17
C ALA A 104 -6.07 5.67 5.92
N ILE A 105 -6.58 5.03 4.86
CA ILE A 105 -7.98 5.16 4.41
C ILE A 105 -8.80 3.95 4.85
N GLY A 106 -8.18 2.78 4.93
CA GLY A 106 -8.82 1.58 5.44
C GLY A 106 -7.95 0.34 5.30
N SER A 107 -8.58 -0.82 5.50
CA SER A 107 -7.94 -2.13 5.34
C SER A 107 -8.69 -3.01 4.36
N ARG A 108 -7.98 -4.00 3.80
CA ARG A 108 -8.60 -5.07 3.02
C ARG A 108 -7.88 -6.38 3.25
N GLN A 109 -8.68 -7.40 3.53
CA GLN A 109 -8.22 -8.78 3.69
C GLN A 109 -8.18 -9.53 2.36
N SER A 110 -7.19 -10.39 2.20
CA SER A 110 -7.04 -11.31 1.08
C SER A 110 -7.95 -12.52 1.24
N PRO A 111 -8.28 -13.22 0.14
CA PRO A 111 -8.71 -14.60 0.22
C PRO A 111 -7.68 -15.47 0.96
N PRO A 112 -8.12 -16.54 1.65
CA PRO A 112 -7.23 -17.46 2.32
C PRO A 112 -6.45 -18.37 1.33
N VAL A 113 -5.24 -18.76 1.72
CA VAL A 113 -4.41 -19.76 1.03
C VAL A 113 -4.03 -20.87 2.00
N SER A 114 -4.26 -22.12 1.59
CA SER A 114 -3.91 -23.30 2.40
C SER A 114 -2.44 -23.65 2.26
N VAL A 115 -1.75 -23.76 3.40
CA VAL A 115 -0.39 -24.28 3.52
C VAL A 115 -0.47 -25.64 4.20
N ALA A 116 -0.04 -26.69 3.52
CA ALA A 116 0.01 -28.04 4.04
C ALA A 116 1.47 -28.53 4.06
N VAL A 117 1.98 -28.79 5.26
CA VAL A 117 3.32 -29.35 5.45
C VAL A 117 3.21 -30.87 5.48
N GLN A 118 4.05 -31.54 4.71
CA GLN A 118 4.15 -33.01 4.72
C GLN A 118 5.20 -33.42 5.75
N CYS A 119 4.81 -34.33 6.64
CA CYS A 119 5.74 -35.07 7.49
C CYS A 119 6.81 -35.74 6.61
N LYS A 120 8.04 -35.78 7.12
CA LYS A 120 9.13 -36.47 6.43
C LYS A 120 9.02 -37.99 6.51
#